data_AF-A0A9X5XBU6-F1
#
_entry.id   AF-A0A9X5XBU6-F1
#
_cell.length_a   1.000
_cell.length_b   1.000
_cell.length_c   1.000
_cell.angle_alpha   90.00
_cell.angle_beta   90.00
_cell.angle_gamma   90.00
#
_symmetry.space_group_name_H-M   'P 1'
#
loop_
_entity.id
_entity.type
_entity.pdbx_description
1 polymer ?
#
loop_
_entity_poly.entity_id
_entity_poly.type
_entity_poly.pdbx_seq_one_letter_code
_entity_poly.pdbx_strand_id
1 'polypeptide(L)'
;AVLQQLGAVQLDTISVLARSHELVPYARLGAVGRGAVEAAYWQGTRAFEYWSHAACVLPMSTWPLYAFRRRAFVKRGHRWHKMANSERSCTEVLARLRGEGPMTATELGGAKNGGPWYDWSESKIAIEWLLDTGVAVCTERRGWKRVYDLAERVVPAELLVQDLDDATCLSELTARAGTVLGVATVKDLADYQRLTVEQIRSALPDSGLVEVQVAGWGKDGRTAAAWADPAVLAEQPRGRHRTTL
;
A
#
# COMPACT_ATOMS: atom_id res chain seq x y z
N ALA A 1 9.03 3.73 12.76
CA ALA A 1 8.77 5.18 12.91
C ALA A 1 8.53 5.84 11.55
N VAL A 2 9.53 5.96 10.68
CA VAL A 2 9.36 6.65 9.37
C VAL A 2 8.25 6.07 8.51
N LEU A 3 8.16 4.74 8.36
CA LEU A 3 7.08 4.12 7.60
C LEU A 3 5.68 4.47 8.15
N GLN A 4 5.54 4.54 9.48
CA GLN A 4 4.28 4.94 10.12
C GLN A 4 3.94 6.42 9.85
N GLN A 5 4.95 7.30 9.88
CA GLN A 5 4.78 8.73 9.58
C GLN A 5 4.48 9.00 8.10
N LEU A 6 5.05 8.20 7.20
CA LEU A 6 4.82 8.35 5.76
C LEU A 6 3.53 7.67 5.29
N GLY A 7 3.00 6.72 6.06
CA GLY A 7 1.81 5.91 5.74
C GLY A 7 2.02 4.88 4.62
N ALA A 8 2.85 5.18 3.62
CA ALA A 8 3.21 4.28 2.53
C ALA A 8 4.57 4.64 1.93
N VAL A 9 5.32 3.63 1.48
CA VAL A 9 6.52 3.82 0.67
C VAL A 9 6.38 3.01 -0.61
N GLN A 10 6.42 3.68 -1.76
CA GLN A 10 6.30 3.01 -3.05
C GLN A 10 7.49 2.09 -3.34
N LEU A 11 7.18 0.87 -3.75
CA LEU A 11 8.14 -0.03 -4.37
C LEU A 11 8.31 0.34 -5.84
N ASP A 12 9.55 0.47 -6.27
CA ASP A 12 9.90 0.86 -7.63
C ASP A 12 11.03 -0.04 -8.12
N THR A 13 10.99 -0.41 -9.40
CA THR A 13 11.97 -1.27 -10.06
C THR A 13 13.14 -0.48 -10.65
N ILE A 14 12.98 0.84 -10.87
CA ILE A 14 14.04 1.71 -11.39
C ILE A 14 15.16 1.84 -10.35
N SER A 15 16.41 1.68 -10.78
CA SER A 15 17.57 1.58 -9.88
C SER A 15 18.85 2.25 -10.41
N VAL A 16 18.72 3.30 -11.23
CA VAL A 16 19.88 4.03 -11.80
C VAL A 16 20.84 4.54 -10.72
N LEU A 17 20.31 5.04 -9.61
CA LEU A 17 21.09 5.42 -8.41
C LEU A 17 20.84 4.43 -7.27
N ALA A 18 19.58 4.40 -6.83
CA ALA A 18 19.01 3.49 -5.87
C ALA A 18 17.49 3.48 -6.11
N ARG A 19 16.78 2.57 -5.46
CA ARG A 19 15.33 2.45 -5.64
C ARG A 19 14.59 3.46 -4.79
N SER A 20 13.37 3.82 -5.21
CA SER A 20 12.53 4.77 -4.45
C SER A 20 12.39 4.40 -2.97
N HIS A 21 12.12 3.12 -2.67
CA HIS A 21 11.97 2.62 -1.29
C HIS A 21 13.27 2.61 -0.47
N GLU A 22 14.44 2.70 -1.12
CA GLU A 22 15.75 2.89 -0.46
C GLU A 22 16.06 4.38 -0.25
N LEU A 23 15.70 5.22 -1.23
CA LEU A 23 15.94 6.67 -1.21
C LEU A 23 15.07 7.41 -0.20
N VAL A 24 13.83 6.96 0.01
CA VAL A 24 12.88 7.62 0.93
C VAL A 24 13.39 7.60 2.39
N PRO A 25 13.81 6.46 2.98
CA PRO A 25 14.44 6.44 4.28
C PRO A 25 15.73 7.27 4.33
N TYR A 26 16.55 7.22 3.27
CA TYR A 26 17.77 8.01 3.20
C TYR A 26 17.50 9.52 3.31
N ALA A 27 16.52 10.02 2.55
CA ALA A 27 16.15 11.43 2.57
C ALA A 27 15.58 11.91 3.92
N ARG A 28 15.02 10.99 4.73
CA ARG A 28 14.41 11.32 6.03
C ARG A 28 15.32 11.07 7.23
N LEU A 29 16.24 10.11 7.13
CA LEU A 29 17.09 9.64 8.24
C LEU A 29 18.58 9.90 8.03
N GLY A 30 19.00 10.37 6.85
CA GLY A 30 20.41 10.47 6.48
C GLY A 30 20.96 9.13 5.98
N ALA A 31 22.26 8.87 6.20
CA ALA A 31 23.00 7.74 5.62
C ALA A 31 22.64 6.36 6.21
N VAL A 32 21.36 5.98 6.17
CA VAL A 32 20.89 4.63 6.50
C VAL A 32 21.34 3.65 5.41
N GLY A 33 21.99 2.56 5.80
CA GLY A 33 22.46 1.54 4.87
C GLY A 33 21.32 0.69 4.31
N ARG A 34 21.47 0.20 3.07
CA ARG A 34 20.48 -0.67 2.40
C ARG A 34 20.04 -1.87 3.25
N GLY A 35 20.99 -2.54 3.91
CA GLY A 35 20.67 -3.69 4.76
C GLY A 35 19.74 -3.34 5.93
N ALA A 36 19.89 -2.14 6.52
CA ALA A 36 19.00 -1.68 7.59
C ALA A 36 17.60 -1.32 7.06
N VAL A 37 17.51 -0.76 5.85
CA VAL A 37 16.24 -0.49 5.18
C VAL A 37 15.50 -1.78 4.86
N GLU A 38 16.17 -2.75 4.23
CA GLU A 38 15.60 -4.06 3.92
C GLU A 38 15.15 -4.80 5.18
N ALA A 39 15.98 -4.81 6.23
CA ALA A 39 15.60 -5.37 7.52
C ALA A 39 14.37 -4.70 8.12
N ALA A 40 14.27 -3.37 8.05
CA ALA A 40 13.14 -2.64 8.58
C ALA A 40 11.82 -2.93 7.85
N TYR A 41 11.86 -3.24 6.55
CA TYR A 41 10.68 -3.58 5.77
C TYR A 41 10.31 -5.05 5.81
N TRP A 42 11.28 -5.95 5.75
CA TRP A 42 11.03 -7.37 5.48
C TRP A 42 11.32 -8.30 6.67
N GLN A 43 12.00 -7.83 7.73
CA GLN A 43 12.21 -8.66 8.91
C GLN A 43 11.08 -8.46 9.94
N GLY A 44 10.45 -9.58 10.31
CA GLY A 44 9.34 -9.61 11.26
C GLY A 44 8.02 -9.11 10.65
N THR A 45 7.09 -8.70 11.52
CA THR A 45 5.70 -8.38 11.16
C THR A 45 5.42 -6.88 11.18
N ARG A 46 6.41 -6.05 10.83
CA ARG A 46 6.31 -4.57 10.96
C ARG A 46 5.66 -3.90 9.75
N ALA A 47 5.75 -4.53 8.59
CA ALA A 47 5.24 -4.00 7.35
C ALA A 47 4.70 -5.14 6.47
N PHE A 48 3.93 -4.78 5.46
CA PHE A 48 3.48 -5.69 4.42
C PHE A 48 3.50 -4.98 3.06
N GLU A 49 3.62 -5.75 1.99
CA GLU A 49 3.53 -5.24 0.64
C GLU A 49 2.09 -5.35 0.11
N TYR A 50 1.51 -4.25 -0.34
CA TYR A 50 0.17 -4.26 -0.95
C TYR A 50 -0.10 -3.04 -1.86
N TRP A 51 -1.27 -3.03 -2.50
CA TRP A 51 -1.70 -1.94 -3.38
C TRP A 51 -2.30 -0.78 -2.59
N SER A 52 -1.60 0.35 -2.60
CA SER A 52 -2.07 1.67 -2.20
C SER A 52 -2.16 2.54 -3.46
N HIS A 53 -1.44 3.67 -3.54
CA HIS A 53 -1.36 4.46 -4.78
C HIS A 53 -0.59 3.75 -5.89
N ALA A 54 0.32 2.87 -5.49
CA ALA A 54 1.07 1.91 -6.29
C ALA A 54 1.32 0.63 -5.45
N ALA A 55 2.20 -0.26 -5.91
CA ALA A 55 2.75 -1.29 -5.03
C ALA A 55 3.58 -0.58 -3.94
N CYS A 56 3.23 -0.79 -2.68
CA CYS A 56 3.84 -0.09 -1.55
C CYS A 56 4.22 -1.05 -0.45
N VAL A 57 5.25 -0.68 0.32
CA VAL A 57 5.45 -1.15 1.68
C VAL A 57 4.56 -0.30 2.58
N LEU A 58 3.75 -0.96 3.41
CA LEU A 58 2.75 -0.35 4.28
C LEU A 58 2.96 -0.81 5.71
N PRO A 59 2.67 0.03 6.72
CA PRO A 59 2.78 -0.39 8.11
C PRO A 59 1.82 -1.54 8.42
N MET A 60 2.28 -2.59 9.12
CA MET A 60 1.44 -3.77 9.38
C MET A 60 0.11 -3.42 10.08
N SER A 61 0.14 -2.42 10.98
CA SER A 61 -1.06 -1.91 11.67
C SER A 61 -2.17 -1.40 10.75
N THR A 62 -1.89 -1.10 9.47
CA THR A 62 -2.91 -0.70 8.49
C THR A 62 -3.49 -1.88 7.72
N TRP A 63 -3.06 -3.13 7.98
CA TRP A 63 -3.57 -4.32 7.31
C TRP A 63 -5.10 -4.38 7.24
N PRO A 64 -5.87 -4.15 8.32
CA PRO A 64 -7.33 -4.20 8.29
C PRO A 64 -7.95 -3.19 7.33
N LEU A 65 -7.34 -2.00 7.20
CA LEU A 65 -7.86 -0.89 6.40
C LEU A 65 -7.90 -1.18 4.89
N TYR A 66 -7.16 -2.19 4.43
CA TYR A 66 -7.17 -2.59 3.01
C TYR A 66 -8.23 -3.66 2.71
N ALA A 67 -9.10 -4.02 3.67
CA ALA A 67 -10.18 -4.98 3.46
C ALA A 67 -11.15 -4.56 2.35
N PHE A 68 -11.47 -3.26 2.23
CA PHE A 68 -12.32 -2.75 1.14
C PHE A 68 -11.75 -3.09 -0.24
N ARG A 69 -10.42 -3.01 -0.40
CA ARG A 69 -9.74 -3.28 -1.67
C ARG A 69 -9.68 -4.77 -1.94
N ARG A 70 -9.43 -5.59 -0.91
CA ARG A 70 -9.52 -7.06 -1.01
C ARG A 70 -10.92 -7.51 -1.44
N ARG A 71 -11.97 -6.97 -0.82
CA ARG A 71 -13.37 -7.23 -1.21
C ARG A 71 -13.67 -6.78 -2.64
N ALA A 72 -13.17 -5.62 -3.05
CA ALA A 72 -13.31 -5.14 -4.42
C ALA A 72 -12.62 -6.07 -5.44
N PHE A 73 -11.43 -6.59 -5.11
CA PHE A 73 -10.78 -7.61 -5.94
C PHE A 73 -11.64 -8.87 -6.02
N VAL A 74 -12.05 -9.46 -4.89
CA VAL A 74 -12.92 -10.65 -4.85
C VAL A 74 -14.17 -10.45 -5.73
N LYS A 75 -14.87 -9.32 -5.58
CA LYS A 75 -16.07 -8.98 -6.39
C LYS A 75 -15.77 -8.92 -7.89
N ARG A 76 -14.59 -8.43 -8.27
CA ARG A 76 -14.16 -8.34 -9.68
C ARG A 76 -13.81 -9.72 -10.27
N GLY A 77 -13.40 -10.68 -9.44
CA GLY A 77 -13.08 -12.06 -9.82
C GLY A 77 -11.78 -12.25 -10.62
N HIS A 78 -11.12 -11.18 -11.04
CA HIS A 78 -9.81 -11.19 -11.69
C HIS A 78 -9.17 -9.80 -11.61
N ARG A 79 -7.86 -9.72 -11.83
CA ARG A 79 -7.15 -8.44 -11.88
C ARG A 79 -6.90 -7.96 -13.31
N TRP A 80 -5.90 -8.55 -13.97
CA TRP A 80 -5.50 -8.25 -15.36
C TRP A 80 -5.64 -9.47 -16.25
N HIS A 81 -5.24 -10.63 -15.72
CA HIS A 81 -5.35 -11.92 -16.38
C HIS A 81 -6.50 -12.69 -15.74
N LYS A 82 -7.22 -13.45 -16.56
CA LYS A 82 -8.22 -14.42 -16.09
C LYS A 82 -7.57 -15.80 -16.07
N MET A 83 -7.72 -16.51 -14.96
CA MET A 83 -7.37 -17.93 -14.89
C MET A 83 -8.37 -18.72 -15.74
N ALA A 84 -7.91 -19.74 -16.43
CA ALA A 84 -8.76 -20.70 -17.13
C ALA A 84 -9.50 -21.58 -16.12
N ASN A 85 -8.83 -21.99 -15.03
CA ASN A 85 -9.46 -22.67 -13.91
C ASN A 85 -8.94 -22.10 -12.57
N SER A 86 -9.67 -21.13 -12.02
CA SER A 86 -9.28 -20.42 -10.80
C SER A 86 -9.26 -21.30 -9.56
N GLU A 87 -10.26 -22.17 -9.41
CA GLU A 87 -10.37 -23.09 -8.26
C GLU A 87 -9.18 -24.05 -8.20
N ARG A 88 -8.88 -24.72 -9.32
CA ARG A 88 -7.74 -25.62 -9.42
C ARG A 88 -6.43 -24.87 -9.14
N SER A 89 -6.19 -23.76 -9.85
CA SER A 89 -4.92 -23.03 -9.77
C SER A 89 -4.66 -22.47 -8.37
N CYS A 90 -5.68 -21.90 -7.72
CA CYS A 90 -5.56 -21.40 -6.36
C CYS A 90 -5.36 -22.55 -5.36
N THR A 91 -6.07 -23.67 -5.52
CA THR A 91 -5.93 -24.84 -4.65
C THR A 91 -4.52 -25.43 -4.73
N GLU A 92 -3.97 -25.60 -5.93
CA GLU A 92 -2.61 -26.10 -6.13
C GLU A 92 -1.57 -25.16 -5.51
N VAL A 93 -1.67 -23.84 -5.75
CA VAL A 93 -0.75 -22.85 -5.15
C VAL A 93 -0.85 -22.85 -3.62
N LEU A 94 -2.05 -22.86 -3.05
CA LEU A 94 -2.24 -22.90 -1.60
C LEU A 94 -1.71 -24.19 -0.97
N ALA A 95 -1.90 -25.34 -1.63
CA ALA A 95 -1.37 -26.61 -1.17
C ALA A 95 0.16 -26.58 -1.08
N ARG A 96 0.82 -25.99 -2.09
CA ARG A 96 2.28 -25.82 -2.09
C ARG A 96 2.76 -24.88 -0.99
N LEU A 97 2.13 -23.71 -0.82
CA LEU A 97 2.49 -22.81 0.30
C LEU A 97 2.30 -23.49 1.67
N ARG A 98 1.23 -24.28 1.84
CA ARG A 98 0.97 -25.01 3.07
C ARG A 98 2.02 -26.09 3.35
N GLY A 99 2.38 -26.89 2.35
CA GLY A 99 3.26 -28.04 2.49
C GLY A 99 4.76 -27.75 2.38
N GLU A 100 5.15 -26.81 1.52
CA GLU A 100 6.56 -26.51 1.20
C GLU A 100 7.05 -25.20 1.86
N GLY A 101 6.13 -24.38 2.38
CA GLY A 101 6.46 -23.11 3.03
C GLY A 101 6.52 -21.92 2.06
N PRO A 102 7.19 -20.81 2.43
CA PRO A 102 7.24 -19.61 1.61
C PRO A 102 7.96 -19.82 0.28
N MET A 103 7.37 -19.37 -0.83
CA MET A 103 7.88 -19.60 -2.18
C MET A 103 7.80 -18.35 -3.05
N THR A 104 8.69 -18.23 -4.02
CA THR A 104 8.58 -17.24 -5.10
C THR A 104 7.63 -17.72 -6.19
N ALA A 105 7.12 -16.78 -7.00
CA ALA A 105 6.33 -17.13 -8.18
C ALA A 105 7.10 -18.09 -9.11
N THR A 106 8.43 -17.94 -9.26
CA THR A 106 9.23 -18.86 -10.08
C THR A 106 9.20 -20.29 -9.54
N GLU A 107 9.37 -20.48 -8.24
CA GLU A 107 9.35 -21.80 -7.59
C GLU A 107 7.96 -22.45 -7.66
N LEU A 108 6.90 -21.65 -7.75
CA LEU A 108 5.52 -22.08 -8.00
C LEU A 108 5.25 -22.54 -9.45
N GLY A 109 6.24 -22.50 -10.35
CA GLY A 109 6.05 -22.75 -11.80
C GLY A 109 5.53 -21.50 -12.55
N GLY A 110 5.69 -20.33 -11.95
CA GLY A 110 5.23 -19.02 -12.44
C GLY A 110 5.98 -18.45 -13.64
N ALA A 111 7.15 -19.00 -13.98
CA ALA A 111 8.03 -18.48 -15.03
C ALA A 111 7.76 -19.21 -16.35
N LYS A 112 7.16 -18.52 -17.33
CA LYS A 112 7.23 -18.95 -18.73
C LYS A 112 8.57 -18.48 -19.31
N ASN A 113 9.45 -19.42 -19.64
CA ASN A 113 10.73 -19.07 -20.27
C ASN A 113 10.47 -18.52 -21.69
N GLY A 114 11.05 -17.35 -22.01
CA GLY A 114 11.12 -16.81 -23.37
C GLY A 114 9.86 -16.10 -23.90
N GLY A 115 8.81 -15.96 -23.09
CA GLY A 115 7.59 -15.23 -23.48
C GLY A 115 7.66 -13.71 -23.22
N PRO A 116 6.74 -12.91 -23.79
CA PRO A 116 6.59 -11.50 -23.45
C PRO A 116 6.39 -11.30 -21.93
N TRP A 117 6.83 -10.16 -21.39
CA TRP A 117 6.80 -9.89 -19.94
C TRP A 117 5.39 -9.94 -19.30
N TYR A 118 4.34 -9.83 -20.11
CA TYR A 118 2.93 -9.92 -19.72
C TYR A 118 2.33 -11.34 -19.85
N ASP A 119 3.07 -12.33 -20.36
CA ASP A 119 2.57 -13.70 -20.51
C ASP A 119 2.81 -14.50 -19.23
N TRP A 120 1.85 -14.46 -18.32
CA TRP A 120 1.94 -15.13 -17.01
C TRP A 120 1.44 -16.58 -17.11
N SER A 121 2.07 -17.50 -16.38
CA SER A 121 1.50 -18.84 -16.17
C SER A 121 0.32 -18.79 -15.19
N GLU A 122 -0.54 -19.81 -15.20
CA GLU A 122 -1.68 -19.87 -14.27
C GLU A 122 -1.24 -19.78 -12.81
N SER A 123 -0.16 -20.45 -12.41
CA SER A 123 0.38 -20.36 -11.05
C SER A 123 0.79 -18.93 -10.66
N LYS A 124 1.34 -18.16 -11.61
CA LYS A 124 1.69 -16.75 -11.39
C LYS A 124 0.46 -15.87 -11.25
N ILE A 125 -0.57 -16.11 -12.08
CA ILE A 125 -1.84 -15.39 -11.98
C ILE A 125 -2.51 -15.71 -10.64
N ALA A 126 -2.51 -16.98 -10.23
CA ALA A 126 -3.09 -17.45 -8.98
C ALA A 126 -2.40 -16.83 -7.75
N ILE A 127 -1.06 -16.84 -7.67
CA ILE A 127 -0.38 -16.28 -6.50
C ILE A 127 -0.53 -14.75 -6.38
N GLU A 128 -0.51 -14.03 -7.50
CA GLU A 128 -0.78 -12.58 -7.49
C GLU A 128 -2.25 -12.28 -7.13
N TRP A 129 -3.19 -13.12 -7.58
CA TRP A 129 -4.59 -13.04 -7.15
C TRP A 129 -4.77 -13.31 -5.65
N LEU A 130 -4.08 -14.32 -5.11
CA LEU A 130 -4.09 -14.63 -3.67
C LEU A 130 -3.46 -13.50 -2.86
N LEU A 131 -2.43 -12.83 -3.37
CA LEU A 131 -1.90 -11.59 -2.79
C LEU A 131 -2.96 -10.47 -2.83
N ASP A 132 -3.56 -10.20 -3.98
CA ASP A 132 -4.55 -9.12 -4.17
C ASP A 132 -5.78 -9.30 -3.27
N THR A 133 -6.20 -10.54 -3.02
CA THR A 133 -7.33 -10.89 -2.14
C THR A 133 -6.93 -11.06 -0.67
N GLY A 134 -5.64 -10.97 -0.35
CA GLY A 134 -5.11 -11.04 1.01
C GLY A 134 -5.10 -12.45 1.62
N VAL A 135 -5.21 -13.50 0.80
CA VAL A 135 -5.03 -14.89 1.25
C VAL A 135 -3.55 -15.23 1.38
N ALA A 136 -2.72 -14.67 0.51
CA ALA A 136 -1.27 -14.71 0.58
C ALA A 136 -0.69 -13.31 0.80
N VAL A 137 0.53 -13.23 1.32
CA VAL A 137 1.28 -11.98 1.49
C VAL A 137 2.72 -12.16 1.04
N CYS A 138 3.38 -11.06 0.69
CA CYS A 138 4.82 -11.03 0.49
C CYS A 138 5.51 -10.96 1.85
N THR A 139 6.35 -11.93 2.19
CA THR A 139 7.11 -11.96 3.45
C THR A 139 8.45 -11.27 3.32
N GLU A 140 9.12 -11.45 2.19
CA GLU A 140 10.41 -10.86 1.87
C GLU A 140 10.58 -10.75 0.35
N ARG A 141 11.67 -10.12 -0.07
CA ARG A 141 12.10 -10.13 -1.46
C ARG A 141 13.48 -10.73 -1.60
N ARG A 142 13.60 -11.76 -2.43
CA ARG A 142 14.90 -12.33 -2.85
C ARG A 142 15.34 -11.66 -4.13
N GLY A 143 16.12 -10.60 -3.97
CA GLY A 143 16.34 -9.63 -5.04
C GLY A 143 15.01 -8.96 -5.38
N TRP A 144 14.50 -9.21 -6.60
CA TRP A 144 13.22 -8.65 -7.04
C TRP A 144 12.03 -9.58 -6.91
N LYS A 145 12.27 -10.84 -6.60
CA LYS A 145 11.21 -11.84 -6.52
C LYS A 145 10.55 -11.72 -5.16
N ARG A 146 9.24 -11.48 -5.14
CA ARG A 146 8.44 -11.67 -3.93
C ARG A 146 8.56 -13.12 -3.49
N VAL A 147 8.71 -13.32 -2.19
CA VAL A 147 8.50 -14.59 -1.52
C VAL A 147 7.13 -14.50 -0.88
N TYR A 148 6.24 -15.41 -1.24
CA TYR A 148 4.86 -15.43 -0.76
C TYR A 148 4.71 -16.47 0.34
N ASP A 149 3.91 -16.17 1.34
CA ASP A 149 3.38 -17.13 2.31
C ASP A 149 1.90 -16.81 2.60
N LEU A 150 1.24 -17.68 3.36
CA LEU A 150 -0.14 -17.49 3.76
C LEU A 150 -0.27 -16.31 4.72
N ALA A 151 -1.28 -15.47 4.50
CA ALA A 151 -1.55 -14.32 5.38
C ALA A 151 -1.72 -14.76 6.85
N GLU A 152 -2.36 -15.92 7.07
CA GLU A 152 -2.61 -16.50 8.41
C GLU A 152 -1.33 -16.88 9.19
N ARG A 153 -0.19 -17.04 8.51
CA ARG A 153 1.10 -17.34 9.15
C ARG A 153 1.92 -16.10 9.48
N VAL A 154 1.63 -14.98 8.81
CA VAL A 154 2.52 -13.80 8.76
C VAL A 154 1.87 -12.58 9.41
N VAL A 155 0.58 -12.34 9.13
CA VAL A 155 -0.14 -11.20 9.68
C VAL A 155 -0.48 -11.49 11.13
N PRO A 156 -0.20 -10.57 12.08
CA PRO A 156 -0.59 -10.74 13.47
C PRO A 156 -2.06 -11.07 13.62
N ALA A 157 -2.39 -12.07 14.44
CA ALA A 157 -3.74 -12.63 14.54
C ALA A 157 -4.79 -11.56 14.88
N GLU A 158 -4.45 -10.61 15.75
CA GLU A 158 -5.28 -9.50 16.16
C GLU A 158 -5.60 -8.51 15.03
N LEU A 159 -4.77 -8.43 13.99
CA LEU A 159 -5.02 -7.63 12.79
C LEU A 159 -5.72 -8.46 11.71
N LEU A 160 -5.39 -9.75 11.62
CA LEU A 160 -5.96 -10.66 10.63
C LEU A 160 -7.48 -10.84 10.80
N VAL A 161 -7.95 -10.93 12.06
CA VAL A 161 -9.38 -11.15 12.36
C VAL A 161 -10.23 -9.88 12.28
N GLN A 162 -9.62 -8.70 12.07
CA GLN A 162 -10.36 -7.45 11.92
C GLN A 162 -10.96 -7.35 10.51
N ASP A 163 -12.28 -7.49 10.44
CA ASP A 163 -13.05 -7.28 9.21
C ASP A 163 -13.81 -5.94 9.30
N LEU A 164 -13.08 -4.85 9.07
CA LEU A 164 -13.67 -3.51 9.02
C LEU A 164 -14.51 -3.38 7.75
N ASP A 165 -15.67 -2.72 7.85
CA ASP A 165 -16.49 -2.41 6.68
C ASP A 165 -15.82 -1.38 5.74
N ASP A 166 -16.34 -1.25 4.53
CA ASP A 166 -15.76 -0.35 3.51
C ASP A 166 -15.77 1.11 3.98
N ALA A 167 -16.82 1.55 4.67
CA ALA A 167 -16.96 2.93 5.14
C ALA A 167 -15.87 3.28 6.16
N THR A 168 -15.67 2.42 7.17
CA THR A 168 -14.63 2.55 8.19
C THR A 168 -13.24 2.50 7.58
N CYS A 169 -13.00 1.60 6.63
CA CYS A 169 -11.72 1.56 5.92
C CYS A 169 -11.43 2.90 5.22
N LEU A 170 -12.41 3.46 4.52
CA LEU A 170 -12.25 4.69 3.75
C LEU A 170 -12.11 5.93 4.65
N SER A 171 -12.86 6.04 5.75
CA SER A 171 -12.74 7.16 6.69
C SER A 171 -11.37 7.16 7.36
N GLU A 172 -10.89 6.01 7.85
CA GLU A 172 -9.57 5.85 8.46
C GLU A 172 -8.41 6.12 7.48
N LEU A 173 -8.52 5.64 6.24
CA LEU A 173 -7.52 5.95 5.20
C LEU A 173 -7.53 7.43 4.82
N THR A 174 -8.70 8.07 4.80
CA THR A 174 -8.84 9.51 4.55
C THR A 174 -8.24 10.33 5.68
N ALA A 175 -8.52 9.96 6.94
CA ALA A 175 -7.94 10.57 8.13
C ALA A 175 -6.41 10.52 8.07
N ARG A 176 -5.85 9.33 7.83
CA ARG A 176 -4.39 9.12 7.70
C ARG A 176 -3.79 9.93 6.56
N ALA A 177 -4.45 10.00 5.42
CA ALA A 177 -4.01 10.84 4.30
C ALA A 177 -3.93 12.31 4.72
N GLY A 178 -4.95 12.81 5.43
CA GLY A 178 -4.98 14.16 5.97
C GLY A 178 -3.87 14.43 6.99
N THR A 179 -3.60 13.51 7.91
CA THR A 179 -2.48 13.62 8.87
C THR A 179 -1.13 13.70 8.17
N VAL A 180 -0.92 12.91 7.11
CA VAL A 180 0.35 12.87 6.38
C VAL A 180 0.56 14.11 5.50
N LEU A 181 -0.50 14.58 4.83
CA LEU A 181 -0.45 15.73 3.93
C LEU A 181 -0.55 17.07 4.69
N GLY A 182 -1.13 17.06 5.89
CA GLY A 182 -1.37 18.20 6.75
C GLY A 182 -2.55 19.07 6.31
N VAL A 183 -2.44 19.66 5.12
CA VAL A 183 -3.54 20.38 4.45
C VAL A 183 -3.62 19.88 3.02
N ALA A 184 -4.81 19.47 2.58
CA ALA A 184 -4.98 18.76 1.32
C ALA A 184 -6.32 19.10 0.66
N THR A 185 -6.33 19.19 -0.67
CA THR A 185 -7.59 19.19 -1.41
C THR A 185 -8.18 17.77 -1.44
N VAL A 186 -9.46 17.67 -1.82
CA VAL A 186 -10.10 16.36 -2.05
C VAL A 186 -9.34 15.52 -3.10
N LYS A 187 -8.70 16.17 -4.08
CA LYS A 187 -7.91 15.47 -5.11
C LYS A 187 -6.61 14.93 -4.55
N ASP A 188 -5.95 15.67 -3.66
CA ASP A 188 -4.70 15.22 -3.03
C ASP A 188 -4.96 14.02 -2.11
N LEU A 189 -6.05 14.07 -1.31
CA LEU A 189 -6.49 12.94 -0.49
C LEU A 189 -6.82 11.71 -1.34
N ALA A 190 -7.49 11.92 -2.48
CA ALA A 190 -7.81 10.84 -3.41
C ALA A 190 -6.54 10.22 -4.03
N ASP A 191 -5.57 11.04 -4.45
CA ASP A 191 -4.34 10.57 -5.09
C ASP A 191 -3.46 9.77 -4.12
N TYR A 192 -3.36 10.21 -2.86
CA TYR A 192 -2.46 9.63 -1.85
C TYR A 192 -2.64 8.12 -1.63
N GLN A 193 -3.86 7.59 -1.72
CA GLN A 193 -4.14 6.14 -1.66
C GLN A 193 -4.70 5.57 -2.97
N ARG A 194 -4.77 6.39 -4.04
CA ARG A 194 -5.48 6.09 -5.31
C ARG A 194 -6.93 5.65 -5.05
N LEU A 195 -7.66 6.46 -4.31
CA LEU A 195 -9.11 6.39 -4.12
C LEU A 195 -9.81 7.31 -5.13
N THR A 196 -11.12 7.12 -5.31
CA THR A 196 -11.91 8.04 -6.12
C THR A 196 -12.28 9.28 -5.31
N VAL A 197 -12.53 10.39 -6.01
CA VAL A 197 -13.07 11.62 -5.39
C VAL A 197 -14.40 11.35 -4.67
N GLU A 198 -15.22 10.46 -5.20
CA GLU A 198 -16.49 10.05 -4.58
C GLU A 198 -16.25 9.32 -3.26
N GLN A 199 -15.32 8.36 -3.22
CA GLN A 199 -14.94 7.65 -1.99
C GLN A 199 -14.42 8.60 -0.91
N ILE A 200 -13.58 9.57 -1.29
CA ILE A 200 -13.10 10.59 -0.34
C ILE A 200 -14.27 11.44 0.17
N ARG A 201 -15.15 11.92 -0.71
CA ARG A 201 -16.31 12.73 -0.31
C ARG A 201 -17.24 11.99 0.65
N SER A 202 -17.47 10.69 0.44
CA SER A 202 -18.28 9.88 1.37
C SER A 202 -17.60 9.64 2.71
N ALA A 203 -16.26 9.63 2.74
CA ALA A 203 -15.47 9.30 3.92
C ALA A 203 -15.12 10.54 4.79
N LEU A 204 -15.10 11.73 4.19
CA LEU A 204 -14.73 12.97 4.87
C LEU A 204 -15.51 13.26 6.17
N PRO A 205 -16.85 13.08 6.23
CA PRO A 205 -17.61 13.36 7.46
C PRO A 205 -17.11 12.58 8.69
N ASP A 206 -16.66 11.34 8.49
CA ASP A 206 -16.21 10.45 9.56
C ASP A 206 -14.67 10.39 9.68
N SER A 207 -13.94 11.17 8.88
CA SER A 207 -12.47 11.17 8.85
C SER A 207 -11.84 11.99 9.99
N GLY A 208 -12.62 12.83 10.68
CA GLY A 208 -12.11 13.77 11.66
C GLY A 208 -11.33 14.97 11.08
N LEU A 209 -11.19 15.06 9.75
CA LEU A 209 -10.63 16.23 9.09
C LEU A 209 -11.62 17.40 9.12
N VAL A 210 -11.10 18.62 9.17
CA VAL A 210 -11.89 19.85 9.17
C VAL A 210 -11.71 20.62 7.87
N GLU A 211 -12.79 21.23 7.38
CA GLU A 211 -12.73 22.10 6.21
C GLU A 211 -11.99 23.40 6.56
N VAL A 212 -11.08 23.80 5.67
CA VAL A 212 -10.29 25.04 5.78
C VAL A 212 -10.29 25.80 4.46
N GLN A 213 -9.95 27.08 4.51
CA GLN A 213 -9.81 27.93 3.34
C GLN A 213 -8.33 28.28 3.13
N VAL A 214 -7.79 27.95 1.96
CA VAL A 214 -6.36 28.16 1.64
C VAL A 214 -6.22 29.18 0.52
N ALA A 215 -5.56 30.30 0.83
CA ALA A 215 -5.29 31.35 -0.14
C ALA A 215 -4.34 30.84 -1.25
N GLY A 216 -4.60 31.22 -2.51
CA GLY A 216 -3.76 30.85 -3.65
C GLY A 216 -4.04 29.48 -4.27
N TRP A 217 -4.87 28.63 -3.64
CA TRP A 217 -5.15 27.27 -4.11
C TRP A 217 -6.32 27.18 -5.11
N GLY A 218 -7.12 28.23 -5.18
CA GLY A 218 -8.21 28.36 -6.14
C GLY A 218 -7.74 28.81 -7.52
N LYS A 219 -8.65 28.71 -8.49
CA LYS A 219 -8.43 29.19 -9.86
C LYS A 219 -8.03 30.67 -9.83
N ASP A 220 -6.99 31.00 -10.59
CA ASP A 220 -6.45 32.37 -10.68
C ASP A 220 -5.90 32.91 -9.35
N GLY A 221 -5.41 32.02 -8.47
CA GLY A 221 -4.82 32.40 -7.18
C GLY A 221 -5.83 32.78 -6.09
N ARG A 222 -7.12 32.50 -6.33
CA ARG A 222 -8.18 32.72 -5.33
C ARG A 222 -8.04 31.75 -4.16
N THR A 223 -8.76 32.02 -3.08
CA THR A 223 -8.92 31.08 -1.98
C THR A 223 -9.74 29.87 -2.41
N ALA A 224 -9.37 28.67 -1.96
CA ALA A 224 -10.14 27.46 -2.19
C ALA A 224 -10.33 26.65 -0.89
N ALA A 225 -11.43 25.90 -0.85
CA ALA A 225 -11.69 24.93 0.20
C ALA A 225 -10.69 23.75 0.13
N ALA A 226 -10.19 23.37 1.29
CA ALA A 226 -9.32 22.22 1.52
C ALA A 226 -9.70 21.55 2.85
N TRP A 227 -8.99 20.50 3.21
CA TRP A 227 -9.19 19.74 4.43
C TRP A 227 -7.88 19.66 5.20
N ALA A 228 -7.96 19.77 6.52
CA ALA A 228 -6.80 19.71 7.39
C ALA A 228 -7.03 18.76 8.56
N ASP A 229 -5.95 18.13 9.02
CA ASP A 229 -5.94 17.49 10.32
C ASP A 229 -6.00 18.60 11.41
N PRO A 230 -6.95 18.56 12.35
CA PRO A 230 -7.04 19.56 13.42
C PRO A 230 -5.74 19.73 14.21
N ALA A 231 -4.93 18.69 14.37
CA ALA A 231 -3.66 18.76 15.07
C ALA A 231 -2.66 19.69 14.35
N VAL A 232 -2.68 19.73 13.03
CA VAL A 232 -1.81 20.59 12.20
C VAL A 232 -2.18 22.06 12.35
N LEU A 233 -3.45 22.37 12.62
CA LEU A 233 -3.92 23.73 12.86
C LEU A 233 -3.58 24.23 14.27
N ALA A 234 -3.39 23.31 15.22
CA ALA A 234 -3.06 23.64 16.60
C ALA A 234 -1.57 23.94 16.81
N GLU A 235 -0.70 23.45 15.94
CA GLU A 235 0.73 23.72 16.02
C GLU A 235 1.07 25.14 15.54
N GLN A 236 1.82 25.90 16.35
CA GLN A 236 2.41 27.14 15.86
C GLN A 236 3.48 26.80 14.80
N PRO A 237 3.46 27.46 13.62
CA PRO A 237 4.43 27.18 12.57
C PRO A 237 5.86 27.36 13.10
N ARG A 238 6.60 26.26 13.14
CA ARG A 238 8.00 26.24 13.58
C ARG A 238 8.90 26.78 12.46
N GLY A 239 9.03 28.10 12.42
CA GLY A 239 10.02 28.82 11.63
C GLY A 239 9.57 29.25 10.24
N ARG A 240 10.41 30.07 9.59
CA ARG A 240 10.26 30.43 8.18
C ARG A 240 10.67 29.23 7.32
N HIS A 241 9.70 28.45 6.86
CA HIS A 241 9.95 27.47 5.80
C HIS A 241 10.28 28.22 4.51
N ARG A 242 11.57 28.29 4.17
CA ARG A 242 11.99 28.60 2.79
C ARG A 242 11.83 27.32 1.99
N THR A 243 10.99 27.35 0.97
CA THR A 243 11.06 26.37 -0.12
C THR A 243 12.44 26.51 -0.75
N THR A 244 13.36 25.63 -0.40
CA THR A 244 14.60 25.46 -1.15
C THR A 244 14.26 24.62 -2.37
N LEU A 245 14.18 25.28 -3.52
CA LEU A 245 14.39 24.64 -4.82
C LEU A 245 15.90 24.46 -5.03
#